data_AF-A0AAV4N8Y7-F1
#
_entry.id   AF-A0AAV4N8Y7-F1
#
_cell.length_a   1.000
_cell.length_b   1.000
_cell.length_c   1.000
_cell.angle_alpha   90.00
_cell.angle_beta   90.00
_cell.angle_gamma   90.00
#
_symmetry.space_group_name_H-M   'P 1'
#
loop_
_entity.id
_entity.type
_entity.pdbx_description
1 polymer ?
#
loop_
_entity_poly.entity_id
_entity_poly.type
_entity_poly.pdbx_seq_one_letter_code
_entity_poly.pdbx_strand_id
1 'polypeptide(L)'
;MLHLLLSHPVHKNSKEVLSLEEILAEGASQLTCDRRPNRLQVVPVSVDDLNKSSASLQSTTDSSQVIKLTKAQLKSLQEAMYHSAENGHIDITLDLRNIGVPWTLHCWMNTLAMAYEVQVEPVIDQLLQDYLQVWPEDCSSQFVDECLPLLFTIFRHSKKEGTTLLLADIFSNCYSKEPIKEIRDVGYIEELELIPRM
;
A
#
# COMPACT_ATOMS: atom_id res chain seq x y z
N MET A 1 11.88 14.02 -10.46
CA MET A 1 11.70 14.84 -11.67
C MET A 1 10.24 15.30 -11.86
N LEU A 2 9.24 14.44 -11.57
CA LEU A 2 7.80 14.82 -11.63
C LEU A 2 7.34 15.80 -10.54
N HIS A 3 8.04 15.83 -9.39
CA HIS A 3 7.72 16.71 -8.25
C HIS A 3 7.84 18.22 -8.56
N LEU A 4 8.64 18.57 -9.58
CA LEU A 4 8.89 19.97 -9.97
C LEU A 4 7.82 20.53 -10.94
N LEU A 5 7.12 19.64 -11.66
CA LEU A 5 6.12 20.02 -12.66
C LEU A 5 4.72 20.22 -12.06
N LEU A 6 4.44 19.63 -10.90
CA LEU A 6 3.13 19.71 -10.23
C LEU A 6 3.04 20.86 -9.21
N SER A 7 4.14 21.55 -8.93
CA SER A 7 4.24 22.59 -7.91
C SER A 7 3.92 24.00 -8.44
N HIS A 8 3.72 24.18 -9.74
CA HIS A 8 3.36 25.47 -10.34
C HIS A 8 1.95 25.42 -10.96
N PRO A 9 0.99 26.24 -10.48
CA PRO A 9 -0.28 26.39 -11.16
C PRO A 9 -0.05 27.09 -12.51
N VAL A 10 -0.53 26.49 -13.61
CA VAL A 10 -0.60 27.13 -14.93
C VAL A 10 -1.60 28.28 -14.85
N HIS A 11 -1.10 29.47 -14.49
CA HIS A 11 -1.89 30.68 -14.50
C HIS A 11 -1.99 31.20 -15.93
N LYS A 12 -3.19 31.03 -16.50
CA LYS A 12 -3.59 31.66 -17.76
C LYS A 12 -4.02 33.09 -17.45
N ASN A 13 -3.08 34.01 -17.27
CA ASN A 13 -3.40 35.43 -17.35
C ASN A 13 -2.26 36.22 -17.98
N SER A 14 -2.54 36.72 -19.18
CA SER A 14 -1.69 37.62 -19.94
C SER A 14 -1.68 39.00 -19.30
N LYS A 15 -0.61 39.36 -18.59
CA LYS A 15 0.01 40.71 -18.51
C LYS A 15 1.04 40.74 -17.37
N GLU A 16 2.21 41.28 -17.69
CA GLU A 16 3.36 41.60 -16.81
C GLU A 16 4.21 40.42 -16.33
N VAL A 17 5.16 40.02 -17.19
CA VAL A 17 6.28 39.17 -16.82
C VAL A 17 7.29 40.05 -16.07
N LEU A 18 7.48 39.82 -14.78
CA LEU A 18 8.49 40.49 -13.95
C LEU A 18 9.90 40.04 -14.37
N SER A 19 10.90 40.93 -14.23
CA SER A 19 12.29 40.65 -14.63
C SER A 19 12.88 39.55 -13.75
N LEU A 20 13.77 38.75 -14.33
CA LEU A 20 14.48 37.66 -13.66
C LEU A 20 15.26 38.14 -12.43
N GLU A 21 15.64 39.42 -12.40
CA GLU A 21 16.37 40.09 -11.33
C GLU A 21 15.50 40.32 -10.08
N GLU A 22 14.20 40.55 -10.27
CA GLU A 22 13.22 40.81 -9.20
C GLU A 22 12.87 39.51 -8.47
N ILE A 23 12.73 38.41 -9.22
CA ILE A 23 12.51 37.06 -8.67
C ILE A 23 13.68 36.61 -7.81
N LEU A 24 14.91 36.91 -8.22
CA LEU A 24 16.12 36.51 -7.49
C LEU A 24 16.34 37.36 -6.22
N ALA A 25 15.79 38.57 -6.16
CA ALA A 25 15.88 39.45 -5.00
C ALA A 25 14.96 39.01 -3.84
N GLU A 26 13.86 38.31 -4.11
CA GLU A 26 12.91 37.85 -3.07
C GLU A 26 13.29 36.53 -2.38
N GLY A 27 14.20 35.72 -2.94
CA GLY A 27 14.49 34.37 -2.44
C GLY A 27 15.54 34.23 -1.33
N ALA A 28 16.15 35.32 -0.86
CA ALA A 28 17.32 35.25 0.04
C ALA A 28 17.00 35.25 1.54
N SER A 29 15.75 35.01 1.95
CA SER A 29 15.41 34.88 3.37
C SER A 29 14.54 33.65 3.59
N GLN A 30 15.06 32.77 4.45
CA GLN A 30 14.39 31.62 5.06
C GLN A 30 14.56 30.31 4.28
N LEU A 31 15.59 29.56 4.66
CA LEU A 31 15.47 28.22 5.27
C LEU A 31 16.78 27.45 5.05
N THR A 32 17.63 27.39 6.07
CA THR A 32 18.69 26.37 6.16
C THR A 32 18.20 25.23 7.06
N CYS A 33 18.44 23.99 6.60
CA CYS A 33 18.57 22.68 7.30
C CYS A 33 17.39 22.21 8.19
N ASP A 34 16.95 20.94 8.19
CA ASP A 34 17.71 19.68 8.09
C ASP A 34 16.83 18.44 7.79
N ARG A 35 17.47 17.33 7.38
CA ARG A 35 16.94 16.02 6.91
C ARG A 35 16.34 15.08 8.00
N ARG A 36 15.32 14.25 7.63
CA ARG A 36 15.31 12.74 7.68
C ARG A 36 13.89 12.12 7.49
N PRO A 37 13.79 10.82 7.08
CA PRO A 37 12.54 10.19 6.60
C PRO A 37 11.76 9.50 7.72
N ASN A 38 10.42 9.61 7.76
CA ASN A 38 9.61 8.64 8.51
C ASN A 38 8.16 8.48 7.99
N ARG A 39 7.66 7.25 8.14
CA ARG A 39 6.45 6.61 7.58
C ARG A 39 5.12 7.25 8.08
N LEU A 40 4.16 7.48 7.17
CA LEU A 40 2.87 8.15 7.44
C LEU A 40 1.71 7.16 7.72
N GLN A 41 0.83 7.49 8.67
CA GLN A 41 -0.48 6.86 8.91
C GLN A 41 -1.63 7.85 8.60
N VAL A 42 -2.81 7.35 8.20
CA VAL A 42 -3.99 8.19 7.85
C VAL A 42 -5.25 7.71 8.57
N VAL A 43 -6.04 8.67 9.08
CA VAL A 43 -7.39 8.51 9.66
C VAL A 43 -8.35 9.46 8.93
N PRO A 44 -9.60 9.08 8.61
CA PRO A 44 -10.58 10.00 8.00
C PRO A 44 -11.23 10.89 9.06
N VAL A 45 -11.31 12.20 8.80
CA VAL A 45 -12.03 13.16 9.65
C VAL A 45 -13.34 13.53 8.97
N SER A 46 -14.45 13.32 9.69
CA SER A 46 -15.80 13.75 9.34
C SER A 46 -15.92 15.27 9.30
N VAL A 47 -16.78 15.74 8.41
CA VAL A 47 -17.08 17.16 8.20
C VAL A 47 -18.14 17.62 9.19
N ASP A 48 -17.73 18.21 10.32
CA ASP A 48 -18.53 19.18 11.07
C ASP A 48 -17.63 19.90 12.09
N ASP A 49 -17.27 21.15 11.77
CA ASP A 49 -17.32 22.31 12.67
C ASP A 49 -16.50 23.48 12.10
N LEU A 50 -17.21 24.49 11.58
CA LEU A 50 -16.66 25.82 11.43
C LEU A 50 -16.75 26.55 12.77
N ASN A 51 -15.70 27.32 13.06
CA ASN A 51 -15.68 28.58 13.82
C ASN A 51 -15.12 28.56 15.26
N LYS A 52 -13.79 28.73 15.38
CA LYS A 52 -13.21 29.69 16.34
C LYS A 52 -11.74 30.00 16.02
N SER A 53 -11.49 31.25 15.65
CA SER A 53 -10.15 31.84 15.56
C SER A 53 -9.61 32.16 16.96
N SER A 54 -8.32 31.86 17.21
CA SER A 54 -7.30 32.67 17.89
C SER A 54 -6.32 31.86 18.77
N ALA A 55 -5.04 32.03 18.43
CA ALA A 55 -3.79 31.87 19.18
C ALA A 55 -3.75 30.94 20.42
N SER A 56 -2.98 29.85 20.29
CA SER A 56 -2.18 29.28 21.38
C SER A 56 -0.99 28.54 20.78
N LEU A 57 0.22 29.06 21.04
CA LEU A 57 1.48 28.35 20.86
C LEU A 57 1.50 27.15 21.82
N GLN A 58 1.48 25.94 21.27
CA GLN A 58 1.93 24.75 21.98
C GLN A 58 2.76 23.89 21.04
N SER A 59 4.06 23.87 21.33
CA SER A 59 5.03 22.93 20.83
C SER A 59 4.67 21.54 21.33
N THR A 60 4.17 20.68 20.45
CA THR A 60 4.24 19.23 20.62
C THR A 60 4.60 18.62 19.28
N THR A 61 5.75 17.99 19.27
CA THR A 61 6.39 17.22 18.22
C THR A 61 5.43 16.18 17.66
N ASP A 62 4.95 16.36 16.42
CA ASP A 62 4.51 15.26 15.55
C ASP A 62 4.41 15.77 14.10
N SER A 63 5.53 15.65 13.38
CA SER A 63 5.68 16.10 12.00
C SER A 63 5.08 15.09 11.01
N SER A 64 3.77 14.87 11.09
CA SER A 64 3.01 14.20 10.04
C SER A 64 2.53 15.25 9.04
N GLN A 65 3.29 15.46 7.96
CA GLN A 65 2.83 16.30 6.84
C GLN A 65 1.70 15.58 6.11
N VAL A 66 0.45 15.85 6.51
CA VAL A 66 -0.73 15.29 5.85
C VAL A 66 -0.92 16.01 4.50
N ILE A 67 -0.49 15.39 3.42
CA ILE A 67 -0.81 15.85 2.06
C ILE A 67 -2.31 15.61 1.85
N LYS A 68 -3.11 16.67 1.88
CA LYS A 68 -4.54 16.59 1.57
C LYS A 68 -4.71 16.52 0.05
N LEU A 69 -4.81 15.31 -0.48
CA LEU A 69 -5.09 15.07 -1.90
C LEU A 69 -6.60 15.19 -2.18
N THR A 70 -6.97 15.90 -3.24
CA THR A 70 -8.34 15.88 -3.75
C THR A 70 -8.67 14.50 -4.36
N LYS A 71 -9.96 14.15 -4.42
CA LYS A 71 -10.41 12.90 -5.06
C LYS A 71 -9.97 12.78 -6.52
N ALA A 72 -9.90 13.90 -7.24
CA ALA A 72 -9.43 13.93 -8.62
C ALA A 72 -7.92 13.64 -8.71
N GLN A 73 -7.12 14.28 -7.85
CA GLN A 73 -5.68 14.01 -7.76
C GLN A 73 -5.42 12.54 -7.38
N LEU A 74 -6.17 11.99 -6.43
CA LEU A 74 -6.03 10.59 -6.03
C LEU A 74 -6.27 9.64 -7.20
N LYS A 75 -7.31 9.87 -8.01
CA LYS A 75 -7.56 9.06 -9.22
C LYS A 75 -6.43 9.16 -10.24
N SER A 76 -5.93 10.37 -10.50
CA SER A 76 -4.80 10.55 -11.42
C SER A 76 -3.52 9.87 -10.91
N LEU A 77 -3.27 9.92 -9.61
CA LEU A 77 -2.12 9.26 -8.98
C LEU A 77 -2.28 7.73 -8.96
N GLN A 78 -3.51 7.23 -8.81
CA GLN A 78 -3.80 5.81 -8.90
C GLN A 78 -3.59 5.26 -10.31
N GLU A 79 -3.94 6.04 -11.35
CA GLU A 79 -3.62 5.70 -12.75
C GLU A 79 -2.11 5.69 -13.00
N ALA A 80 -1.39 6.68 -12.45
CA ALA A 80 0.07 6.70 -12.52
C ALA A 80 0.69 5.48 -11.81
N MET A 81 0.12 5.08 -10.66
CA MET A 81 0.54 3.89 -9.93
C MET A 81 0.32 2.63 -10.78
N TYR A 82 -0.86 2.50 -11.40
CA TYR A 82 -1.18 1.40 -12.29
C TYR A 82 -0.17 1.27 -13.43
N HIS A 83 0.10 2.35 -14.15
CA HIS A 83 1.10 2.33 -15.22
C HIS A 83 2.52 2.05 -14.72
N SER A 84 2.92 2.58 -13.56
CA SER A 84 4.24 2.29 -13.01
C SER A 84 4.41 0.81 -12.66
N ALA A 85 3.38 0.18 -12.08
CA ALA A 85 3.38 -1.23 -11.74
C ALA A 85 3.44 -2.11 -13.00
N GLU A 86 2.61 -1.83 -14.02
CA GLU A 86 2.60 -2.56 -15.30
C GLU A 86 3.93 -2.56 -16.04
N ASN A 87 4.73 -1.52 -15.85
CA ASN A 87 6.05 -1.39 -16.48
C ASN A 87 7.20 -1.83 -15.57
N GLY A 88 6.92 -2.34 -14.36
CA GLY A 88 7.96 -2.79 -13.42
C GLY A 88 8.77 -1.67 -12.77
N HIS A 89 8.27 -0.43 -12.77
CA HIS A 89 8.93 0.72 -12.13
C HIS A 89 8.68 0.75 -10.62
N ILE A 90 9.28 -0.20 -9.89
CA ILE A 90 9.08 -0.41 -8.45
C ILE A 90 9.29 0.87 -7.63
N ASP A 91 10.32 1.64 -7.93
CA ASP A 91 10.67 2.88 -7.24
C ASP A 91 9.55 3.93 -7.33
N ILE A 92 9.03 4.16 -8.55
CA ILE A 92 7.92 5.08 -8.79
C ILE A 92 6.65 4.59 -8.07
N THR A 93 6.37 3.28 -8.15
CA THR A 93 5.21 2.68 -7.51
C THR A 93 5.25 2.85 -5.98
N LEU A 94 6.41 2.63 -5.36
CA LEU A 94 6.61 2.83 -3.93
C LEU A 94 6.56 4.31 -3.52
N ASP A 95 7.09 5.22 -4.34
CA ASP A 95 6.98 6.67 -4.10
C ASP A 95 5.50 7.11 -4.09
N LEU A 96 4.69 6.62 -5.02
CA LEU A 96 3.25 6.88 -5.05
C LEU A 96 2.53 6.31 -3.82
N ARG A 97 2.93 5.12 -3.37
CA ARG A 97 2.43 4.57 -2.10
C ARG A 97 2.79 5.45 -0.91
N ASN A 98 4.03 5.93 -0.85
CA ASN A 98 4.54 6.74 0.26
C ASN A 98 3.84 8.10 0.39
N ILE A 99 3.37 8.69 -0.71
CA ILE A 99 2.56 9.93 -0.69
C ILE A 99 1.08 9.68 -0.37
N GLY A 100 0.68 8.43 -0.12
CA GLY A 100 -0.64 8.07 0.38
C GLY A 100 -1.60 7.50 -0.67
N VAL A 101 -1.12 7.11 -1.85
CA VAL A 101 -1.97 6.36 -2.80
C VAL A 101 -2.20 4.95 -2.26
N PRO A 102 -3.45 4.51 -2.06
CA PRO A 102 -3.73 3.18 -1.55
C PRO A 102 -3.36 2.13 -2.60
N TRP A 103 -2.94 0.96 -2.14
CA TRP A 103 -2.75 -0.19 -3.01
C TRP A 103 -4.08 -0.58 -3.64
N THR A 104 -4.02 -1.01 -4.89
CA THR A 104 -4.99 -1.97 -5.45
C THR A 104 -4.35 -3.35 -5.40
N LEU A 105 -5.15 -4.42 -5.38
CA LEU A 105 -4.63 -5.79 -5.43
C LEU A 105 -3.69 -5.98 -6.63
N HIS A 106 -4.10 -5.48 -7.80
CA HIS A 106 -3.32 -5.54 -9.03
C HIS A 106 -1.95 -4.88 -8.92
N CYS A 107 -1.91 -3.60 -8.51
CA CYS A 107 -0.65 -2.86 -8.42
C CYS A 107 0.29 -3.49 -7.39
N TRP A 108 -0.24 -3.91 -6.25
CA TRP A 108 0.55 -4.56 -5.21
C TRP A 108 1.12 -5.90 -5.69
N MET A 109 0.27 -6.75 -6.31
CA MET A 109 0.69 -8.06 -6.81
C MET A 109 1.74 -7.95 -7.90
N ASN A 110 1.54 -7.04 -8.86
CA ASN A 110 2.50 -6.86 -9.96
C ASN A 110 3.85 -6.30 -9.45
N THR A 111 3.80 -5.36 -8.50
CA THR A 111 5.03 -4.84 -7.86
C THR A 111 5.75 -5.92 -7.05
N LEU A 112 5.00 -6.77 -6.32
CA LEU A 112 5.56 -7.90 -5.57
C LEU A 112 6.19 -8.93 -6.49
N ALA A 113 5.52 -9.29 -7.58
CA ALA A 113 6.02 -10.22 -8.58
C ALA A 113 7.33 -9.71 -9.19
N MET A 114 7.36 -8.44 -9.60
CA MET A 114 8.56 -7.82 -10.13
C MET A 114 9.69 -7.75 -9.09
N ALA A 115 9.40 -7.32 -7.86
CA ALA A 115 10.39 -7.24 -6.78
C ALA A 115 10.98 -8.63 -6.46
N TYR A 116 10.18 -9.68 -6.54
CA TYR A 116 10.63 -11.06 -6.40
C TYR A 116 11.47 -11.52 -7.59
N GLU A 117 11.08 -11.21 -8.83
CA GLU A 117 11.85 -11.53 -10.04
C GLU A 117 13.25 -10.90 -10.00
N VAL A 118 13.35 -9.63 -9.62
CA VAL A 118 14.62 -8.91 -9.48
C VAL A 118 15.31 -9.13 -8.12
N GLN A 119 14.73 -9.95 -7.24
CA GLN A 119 15.26 -10.31 -5.92
C GLN A 119 15.59 -9.11 -5.01
N VAL A 120 14.73 -8.09 -5.01
CA VAL A 120 14.86 -6.90 -4.15
C VAL A 120 14.18 -7.16 -2.81
N GLU A 121 14.85 -7.96 -1.99
CA GLU A 121 14.31 -8.51 -0.76
C GLU A 121 13.73 -7.50 0.25
N PRO A 122 14.37 -6.33 0.52
CA PRO A 122 13.78 -5.36 1.43
C PRO A 122 12.42 -4.84 0.96
N VAL A 123 12.21 -4.77 -0.36
CA VAL A 123 10.94 -4.36 -0.95
C VAL A 123 9.91 -5.47 -0.84
N ILE A 124 10.31 -6.74 -1.02
CA ILE A 124 9.42 -7.90 -0.80
C ILE A 124 8.88 -7.87 0.63
N ASP A 125 9.77 -7.78 1.62
CA ASP A 125 9.38 -7.73 3.04
C ASP A 125 8.48 -6.53 3.33
N GLN A 126 8.80 -5.35 2.76
CA GLN A 126 7.97 -4.15 2.89
C GLN A 126 6.57 -4.36 2.30
N LEU A 127 6.45 -4.96 1.11
CA LEU A 127 5.16 -5.20 0.44
C LEU A 127 4.30 -6.19 1.22
N LEU A 128 4.91 -7.25 1.76
CA LEU A 128 4.20 -8.23 2.59
C LEU A 128 3.73 -7.61 3.92
N GLN A 129 4.55 -6.76 4.54
CA GLN A 129 4.13 -6.00 5.74
C GLN A 129 3.00 -5.01 5.43
N ASP A 130 3.06 -4.33 4.29
CA ASP A 130 2.03 -3.40 3.85
C ASP A 130 0.68 -4.11 3.65
N TYR A 131 0.68 -5.34 3.16
CA TYR A 131 -0.52 -6.18 3.03
C TYR A 131 -1.16 -6.43 4.41
N LEU A 132 -0.36 -6.87 5.39
CA LEU A 132 -0.84 -7.16 6.75
C LEU A 132 -1.42 -5.95 7.47
N GLN A 133 -0.92 -4.75 7.19
CA GLN A 133 -1.37 -3.52 7.85
C GLN A 133 -2.64 -2.93 7.23
N VAL A 134 -2.86 -3.11 5.93
CA VAL A 134 -3.84 -2.32 5.17
C VAL A 134 -4.86 -3.17 4.41
N TRP A 135 -4.69 -4.50 4.23
CA TRP A 135 -5.57 -5.26 3.32
C TRP A 135 -6.39 -6.40 3.95
N PRO A 136 -7.62 -6.09 4.40
CA PRO A 136 -8.68 -7.07 4.61
C PRO A 136 -9.88 -6.71 3.73
N GLU A 137 -9.80 -6.94 2.41
CA GLU A 137 -10.99 -7.08 1.57
C GLU A 137 -11.14 -8.55 1.17
N ASP A 138 -12.39 -9.02 1.21
CA ASP A 138 -12.84 -10.39 0.99
C ASP A 138 -11.96 -11.14 0.00
N CYS A 139 -11.55 -12.37 0.34
CA CYS A 139 -10.78 -13.26 -0.53
C CYS A 139 -11.47 -13.39 -1.91
N SER A 140 -11.14 -12.47 -2.82
CA SER A 140 -11.77 -12.37 -4.12
C SER A 140 -11.30 -13.53 -4.99
N SER A 141 -12.04 -13.84 -6.06
CA SER A 141 -11.59 -14.87 -7.01
C SER A 141 -10.19 -14.53 -7.55
N GLN A 142 -9.93 -13.26 -7.87
CA GLN A 142 -8.61 -12.81 -8.32
C GLN A 142 -7.52 -13.07 -7.27
N PHE A 143 -7.82 -12.88 -5.98
CA PHE A 143 -6.86 -13.22 -4.93
C PHE A 143 -6.54 -14.72 -4.93
N VAL A 144 -7.57 -15.57 -4.99
CA VAL A 144 -7.41 -17.04 -4.94
C VAL A 144 -6.70 -17.56 -6.20
N ASP A 145 -7.04 -17.03 -7.37
CA ASP A 145 -6.61 -17.55 -8.66
C ASP A 145 -5.23 -17.04 -9.08
N GLU A 146 -4.85 -15.82 -8.68
CA GLU A 146 -3.60 -15.16 -9.14
C GLU A 146 -2.64 -14.85 -7.98
N CYS A 147 -3.12 -14.17 -6.94
CA CYS A 147 -2.28 -13.71 -5.84
C CYS A 147 -1.77 -14.87 -4.98
N LEU A 148 -2.65 -15.80 -4.60
CA LEU A 148 -2.31 -16.90 -3.72
C LEU A 148 -1.23 -17.83 -4.33
N PRO A 149 -1.29 -18.21 -5.63
CA PRO A 149 -0.19 -18.90 -6.30
C PRO A 149 1.14 -18.14 -6.27
N LEU A 150 1.12 -16.81 -6.43
CA LEU A 150 2.33 -15.98 -6.32
C LEU A 150 2.91 -16.09 -4.90
N LEU A 151 2.08 -15.94 -3.87
CA LEU A 151 2.53 -16.05 -2.47
C LEU A 151 3.12 -17.43 -2.15
N PHE A 152 2.51 -18.51 -2.61
CA PHE A 152 3.07 -19.86 -2.46
C PHE A 152 4.37 -20.05 -3.23
N THR A 153 4.52 -19.41 -4.39
CA THR A 153 5.77 -19.44 -5.15
C THR A 153 6.90 -18.78 -4.36
N ILE A 154 6.65 -17.59 -3.82
CA ILE A 154 7.62 -16.88 -2.97
C ILE A 154 7.92 -17.72 -1.72
N PHE A 155 6.89 -18.25 -1.06
CA PHE A 155 7.04 -19.09 0.15
C PHE A 155 7.90 -20.32 -0.11
N ARG A 156 7.65 -21.05 -1.20
CA ARG A 156 8.36 -22.29 -1.56
C ARG A 156 9.84 -22.08 -1.82
N HIS A 157 10.22 -20.91 -2.33
CA HIS A 157 11.58 -20.62 -2.78
C HIS A 157 12.34 -19.69 -1.83
N SER A 158 11.64 -19.02 -0.91
CA SER A 158 12.28 -18.15 0.08
C SER A 158 13.14 -18.95 1.05
N LYS A 159 14.35 -18.44 1.29
CA LYS A 159 15.28 -18.93 2.32
C LYS A 159 15.32 -18.00 3.53
N LYS A 160 14.52 -16.95 3.52
CA LYS A 160 14.52 -15.90 4.54
C LYS A 160 13.39 -16.13 5.52
N GLU A 161 13.78 -16.41 6.76
CA GLU A 161 12.84 -16.63 7.86
C GLU A 161 11.85 -15.47 8.01
N GLY A 162 12.30 -14.21 7.95
CA GLY A 162 11.43 -13.04 8.05
C GLY A 162 10.33 -13.02 6.99
N THR A 163 10.69 -13.21 5.72
CA THR A 163 9.74 -13.27 4.60
C THR A 163 8.78 -14.46 4.75
N THR A 164 9.29 -15.63 5.15
CA THR A 164 8.48 -16.84 5.39
C THR A 164 7.46 -16.63 6.52
N LEU A 165 7.84 -15.95 7.59
CA LEU A 165 6.94 -15.61 8.71
C LEU A 165 5.85 -14.64 8.27
N LEU A 166 6.19 -13.59 7.51
CA LEU A 166 5.21 -12.65 6.96
C LEU A 166 4.18 -13.37 6.07
N LEU A 167 4.64 -14.29 5.21
CA LEU A 167 3.76 -15.10 4.37
C LEU A 167 2.87 -16.03 5.21
N ALA A 168 3.39 -16.64 6.27
CA ALA A 168 2.62 -17.47 7.18
C ALA A 168 1.50 -16.67 7.89
N ASP A 169 1.78 -15.43 8.29
CA ASP A 169 0.79 -14.52 8.86
C ASP A 169 -0.31 -14.17 7.83
N ILE A 170 0.08 -13.91 6.57
CA ILE A 170 -0.87 -13.66 5.47
C ILE A 170 -1.77 -14.87 5.27
N PHE A 171 -1.19 -16.08 5.14
CA PHE A 171 -1.96 -17.31 4.98
C PHE A 171 -2.90 -17.57 6.15
N SER A 172 -2.47 -17.28 7.37
CA SER A 172 -3.30 -17.42 8.57
C SER A 172 -4.52 -16.49 8.53
N ASN A 173 -4.39 -15.30 7.93
CA ASN A 173 -5.51 -14.37 7.74
C ASN A 173 -6.46 -14.78 6.62
N CYS A 174 -6.01 -15.58 5.63
CA CYS A 174 -6.88 -16.08 4.56
C CYS A 174 -7.90 -17.11 5.04
N TYR A 175 -7.64 -17.80 6.16
CA TYR A 175 -8.61 -18.70 6.79
C TYR A 175 -9.43 -17.92 7.81
N SER A 176 -10.75 -17.96 7.69
CA SER A 176 -11.64 -17.39 8.70
C SER A 176 -11.32 -18.04 10.04
N LYS A 177 -11.37 -17.26 11.13
CA LYS A 177 -11.34 -17.78 12.51
C LYS A 177 -12.61 -18.60 12.84
N GLU A 178 -13.35 -19.06 11.82
CA GLU A 178 -14.42 -20.01 12.03
C GLU A 178 -13.79 -21.36 12.37
N PRO A 179 -14.29 -22.05 13.41
CA PRO A 179 -13.76 -23.36 13.76
C PRO A 179 -13.88 -24.29 12.57
N ILE A 180 -12.77 -24.93 12.20
CA ILE A 180 -12.73 -26.00 11.20
C ILE A 180 -13.83 -27.00 11.61
N LYS A 181 -14.83 -27.20 10.75
CA LYS A 181 -15.92 -28.14 11.03
C LYS A 181 -15.29 -29.51 11.29
N GLU A 182 -15.61 -30.07 12.45
CA GLU A 182 -15.14 -31.38 12.89
C GLU A 182 -15.45 -32.41 11.79
N ILE A 183 -14.42 -33.13 11.34
CA ILE A 183 -14.58 -34.24 10.40
C ILE A 183 -15.26 -35.35 11.19
N ARG A 184 -16.58 -35.44 11.10
CA ARG A 184 -17.30 -36.60 11.65
C ARG A 184 -16.85 -37.82 10.85
N ASP A 185 -16.20 -38.74 11.54
CA ASP A 185 -15.84 -40.05 11.01
C ASP A 185 -17.12 -40.69 10.46
N VAL A 186 -17.22 -40.79 9.13
CA VAL A 186 -18.30 -41.55 8.50
C VAL A 186 -17.94 -42.99 8.76
N GLY A 187 -18.40 -43.51 9.90
CA GLY A 187 -18.28 -44.91 10.23
C GLY A 187 -18.73 -45.71 9.01
N TYR A 188 -17.78 -46.41 8.38
CA TYR A 188 -18.08 -47.51 7.50
C TYR A 188 -18.86 -48.51 8.35
N ILE A 189 -20.19 -48.45 8.28
CA ILE A 189 -21.02 -49.51 8.83
C ILE A 189 -20.70 -50.73 7.97
N GLU A 190 -19.93 -51.64 8.57
CA GLU A 190 -19.72 -53.01 8.13
C GLU A 190 -21.08 -53.66 7.87
N GLU A 191 -21.56 -53.59 6.63
CA GLU A 191 -22.56 -54.52 6.12
C GLU A 191 -21.81 -55.80 5.67
N LEU A 192 -21.18 -56.48 6.65
CA LEU A 192 -20.60 -57.81 6.53
C LEU A 192 -21.23 -58.79 7.54
N GLU A 193 -22.55 -58.75 7.67
CA GLU A 193 -23.36 -59.90 8.07
C GLU A 193 -24.49 -59.97 7.03
N LEU A 194 -24.57 -60.96 6.14
CA LEU A 194 -24.87 -62.34 6.51
C LEU A 194 -24.67 -63.22 5.26
N ILE A 195 -23.55 -63.97 5.17
CA ILE A 195 -23.48 -65.15 4.30
C ILE A 195 -23.78 -66.35 5.21
N PRO A 196 -24.94 -67.00 5.10
CA PRO A 196 -25.18 -68.22 5.86
C PRO A 196 -24.31 -69.32 5.30
N ARG A 197 -23.37 -69.81 6.11
CA ARG A 197 -22.80 -71.15 5.92
C ARG A 197 -23.67 -72.16 6.68
N MET A 198 -23.93 -73.26 5.99
CA MET A 198 -24.69 -74.49 6.35
C MET A 198 -26.19 -74.46 6.04
#